data_AF-A0A0K2SXW8-F1
#
_entry.id   AF-A0A0K2SXW8-F1
#
_cell.length_a   1.000
_cell.length_b   1.000
_cell.length_c   1.000
_cell.angle_alpha   90.00
_cell.angle_beta   90.00
_cell.angle_gamma   90.00
#
_symmetry.space_group_name_H-M   'P 1'
#
loop_
_entity.id
_entity.type
_entity.pdbx_description
1 polymer ?
#
loop_
_entity_poly.entity_id
_entity_poly.type
_entity_poly.pdbx_seq_one_letter_code
_entity_poly.pdbx_strand_id
1 'polypeptide(L)'
;MDFLEYGDVKIESRGRMAEGRLKLTDEKITFKYAEKGKMETIPMESIELVNWQRMAGGWGIRLFDKDGNLHRFAGFKDGERERLANFFSQTCKKDMLNRELSVKGWNWGTVNFDGSVLGFEVGGKGDAFEIPLQYVNQCITGRNEVTLEFNLNEDAAVNLSELRFHIPTS
;
A
#
# COMPACT_ATOMS: atom_id res chain seq x y z
N MET A 1 21.00 -1.84 19.68
CA MET A 1 20.17 -2.37 18.58
C MET A 1 18.95 -1.49 18.55
N ASP A 2 18.94 -0.54 17.63
CA ASP A 2 17.90 0.48 17.60
C ASP A 2 16.67 -0.13 16.93
N PHE A 3 15.54 -0.10 17.62
CA PHE A 3 14.26 -0.50 17.06
C PHE A 3 13.31 0.69 17.09
N LEU A 4 12.39 0.72 16.13
CA LEU A 4 11.30 1.68 16.13
C LEU A 4 10.01 0.96 16.51
N GLU A 5 9.21 1.59 17.36
CA GLU A 5 7.91 1.05 17.77
C GLU A 5 6.88 2.17 17.77
N TYR A 6 5.72 1.87 17.20
CA TYR A 6 4.61 2.79 17.02
C TYR A 6 3.31 2.12 17.49
N GLY A 7 2.66 2.72 18.49
CA GLY A 7 1.48 2.15 19.15
C GLY A 7 0.16 2.40 18.43
N ASP A 8 0.06 3.49 17.66
CA ASP A 8 -1.18 4.00 17.06
C ASP A 8 -1.08 4.04 15.52
N VAL A 9 -0.59 2.94 14.94
CA VAL A 9 -0.44 2.81 13.48
C VAL A 9 -1.55 1.92 12.93
N LYS A 10 -1.93 2.19 11.69
CA LYS A 10 -2.93 1.40 10.96
C LYS A 10 -2.28 0.70 9.78
N ILE A 11 -2.70 -0.52 9.49
CA ILE A 11 -2.37 -1.21 8.24
C ILE A 11 -3.57 -1.13 7.30
N GLU A 12 -3.33 -0.82 6.02
CA GLU A 12 -4.37 -0.95 5.01
C GLU A 12 -4.56 -2.43 4.65
N SER A 13 -5.81 -2.89 4.70
CA SER A 13 -6.15 -4.26 4.34
C SER A 13 -7.53 -4.31 3.71
N ARG A 14 -7.60 -4.58 2.41
CA ARG A 14 -8.86 -4.77 1.65
C ARG A 14 -9.92 -3.71 1.97
N GLY A 15 -9.54 -2.43 1.89
CA GLY A 15 -10.47 -1.31 2.08
C GLY A 15 -10.71 -0.87 3.53
N ARG A 16 -10.09 -1.51 4.52
CA ARG A 16 -10.10 -1.06 5.93
C ARG A 16 -8.70 -0.61 6.37
N MET A 17 -8.65 0.39 7.25
CA MET A 17 -7.43 0.78 7.96
C MET A 17 -7.44 0.16 9.36
N ALA A 18 -6.91 -1.06 9.48
CA ALA A 18 -6.96 -1.84 10.71
C ALA A 18 -5.92 -1.33 11.73
N GLU A 19 -6.36 -1.10 12.96
CA GLU A 19 -5.50 -0.56 14.01
C GLU A 19 -4.57 -1.62 14.61
N GLY A 20 -3.38 -1.20 15.02
CA GLY A 20 -2.41 -2.09 15.62
C GLY A 20 -1.12 -1.40 16.01
N ARG A 21 -0.13 -2.22 16.35
CA ARG A 21 1.19 -1.78 16.76
C ARG A 21 2.22 -2.23 15.73
N LEU A 22 3.02 -1.29 15.26
CA LEU A 22 4.10 -1.53 14.31
C LEU A 22 5.43 -1.53 15.04
N LYS A 23 6.23 -2.57 14.85
CA LYS A 23 7.60 -2.66 15.35
C LYS A 23 8.56 -2.94 14.19
N LEU A 24 9.63 -2.17 14.09
CA LEU A 24 10.69 -2.34 13.10
C LEU A 24 11.98 -2.66 13.85
N THR A 25 12.62 -3.77 13.48
CA THR A 25 13.96 -4.17 13.95
C THR A 25 14.87 -4.38 12.75
N ASP A 26 16.16 -4.62 13.01
CA ASP A 26 17.11 -4.87 11.92
C ASP A 26 16.81 -6.14 11.10
N GLU A 27 16.04 -7.06 11.67
CA GLU A 27 15.69 -8.34 11.07
C GLU A 27 14.34 -8.33 10.37
N LYS A 28 13.36 -7.59 10.89
CA LYS A 28 11.96 -7.66 10.43
C LYS A 28 11.12 -6.46 10.84
N ILE A 29 10.03 -6.29 10.09
CA ILE A 29 8.88 -5.47 10.46
C ILE A 29 7.80 -6.41 10.99
N THR A 30 7.20 -6.06 12.12
CA THR A 30 6.09 -6.80 12.71
C THR A 30 4.93 -5.86 12.96
N PHE A 31 3.75 -6.19 12.43
CA PHE A 31 2.51 -5.50 12.74
C PHE A 31 1.59 -6.43 13.54
N LYS A 32 1.29 -6.04 14.77
CA LYS A 32 0.35 -6.76 15.63
C LYS A 32 -0.98 -6.04 15.60
N TYR A 33 -2.01 -6.71 15.11
CA TYR A 33 -3.36 -6.16 15.06
C TYR A 33 -3.88 -5.91 16.50
N ALA A 34 -4.70 -4.87 16.66
CA ALA A 34 -5.42 -4.62 17.90
C ALA A 34 -6.46 -5.73 18.17
N GLU A 35 -7.05 -6.26 17.11
CA GLU A 35 -7.84 -7.49 17.12
C GLU A 35 -6.95 -8.69 17.54
N LYS A 36 -7.43 -9.50 18.47
CA LYS A 36 -6.62 -10.57 19.07
C LYS A 36 -6.21 -11.62 18.03
N GLY A 37 -4.93 -12.02 18.06
CA GLY A 37 -4.42 -13.24 17.42
C GLY A 37 -3.86 -13.07 16.01
N LYS A 38 -4.06 -11.92 15.35
CA LYS A 38 -3.49 -11.65 14.02
C LYS A 38 -2.20 -10.85 14.12
N MET A 39 -1.18 -11.28 13.36
CA MET A 39 0.09 -10.60 13.24
C MET A 39 0.64 -10.78 11.83
N GLU A 40 1.27 -9.76 11.30
CA GLU A 40 2.03 -9.81 10.06
C GLU A 40 3.51 -9.59 10.34
N THR A 41 4.35 -10.30 9.61
CA THR A 41 5.80 -10.19 9.71
C THR A 41 6.39 -10.12 8.32
N ILE A 42 7.20 -9.09 8.08
CA ILE A 42 7.89 -8.85 6.82
C ILE A 42 9.38 -8.90 7.13
N PRO A 43 10.15 -9.85 6.58
CA PRO A 43 11.60 -9.87 6.73
C PRO A 43 12.22 -8.58 6.20
N MET A 44 13.15 -7.98 6.94
CA MET A 44 13.78 -6.73 6.54
C MET A 44 14.57 -6.87 5.23
N GLU A 45 15.18 -8.04 5.03
CA GLU A 45 15.90 -8.42 3.82
C GLU A 45 15.00 -8.58 2.57
N SER A 46 13.69 -8.75 2.75
CA SER A 46 12.76 -8.88 1.63
C SER A 46 12.30 -7.53 1.10
N ILE A 47 12.56 -6.42 1.81
CA ILE A 47 12.13 -5.09 1.38
C ILE A 47 12.89 -4.68 0.13
N GLU A 48 12.15 -4.43 -0.94
CA GLU A 48 12.67 -3.98 -2.22
C GLU A 48 12.59 -2.46 -2.36
N LEU A 49 11.46 -1.88 -1.94
CA LEU A 49 11.19 -0.45 -2.07
C LEU A 49 10.40 0.06 -0.86
N VAL A 50 10.72 1.28 -0.44
CA VAL A 50 10.02 2.01 0.61
C VAL A 50 9.75 3.44 0.15
N ASN A 51 8.49 3.88 0.26
CA ASN A 51 8.11 5.27 0.01
C ASN A 51 7.37 5.87 1.20
N TRP A 52 7.52 7.18 1.32
CA TRP A 52 6.70 8.02 2.18
C TRP A 52 5.58 8.64 1.37
N GLN A 53 4.32 8.46 1.80
CA GLN A 53 3.18 8.99 1.05
C GLN A 53 2.00 9.36 1.95
N ARG A 54 1.10 10.19 1.43
CA ARG A 54 -0.20 10.42 2.05
C ARG A 54 -1.08 9.18 1.90
N MET A 55 -1.82 8.85 2.96
CA MET A 55 -2.82 7.78 3.00
C MET A 55 -4.07 8.28 3.74
N ALA A 56 -5.12 7.46 3.77
CA ALA A 56 -6.31 7.75 4.56
C ALA A 56 -5.91 7.97 6.04
N GLY A 57 -6.21 9.16 6.57
CA GLY A 57 -5.97 9.50 7.97
C GLY A 57 -4.58 10.01 8.34
N GLY A 58 -3.62 10.13 7.40
CA GLY A 58 -2.31 10.71 7.75
C GLY A 58 -1.19 10.38 6.76
N TRP A 59 0.04 10.48 7.25
CA TRP A 59 1.20 9.99 6.52
C TRP A 59 1.41 8.50 6.76
N GLY A 60 2.01 7.86 5.77
CA GLY A 60 2.24 6.43 5.74
C GLY A 60 3.54 6.04 5.06
N ILE A 61 3.98 4.82 5.37
CA ILE A 61 5.01 4.11 4.62
C ILE A 61 4.33 3.11 3.70
N ARG A 62 4.76 3.10 2.44
CA ARG A 62 4.40 2.13 1.42
C ARG A 62 5.61 1.25 1.15
N LEU A 63 5.46 -0.06 1.29
CA LEU A 63 6.53 -1.03 1.12
C LEU A 63 6.18 -2.03 0.03
N PHE A 64 7.15 -2.32 -0.82
CA PHE A 64 7.15 -3.53 -1.63
C PHE A 64 8.18 -4.50 -1.10
N ASP A 65 7.80 -5.77 -0.99
CA ASP A 65 8.76 -6.85 -0.85
C ASP A 65 9.13 -7.44 -2.22
N LYS A 66 10.17 -8.26 -2.24
CA LYS A 66 10.70 -8.97 -3.42
C LYS A 66 9.70 -9.92 -4.08
N ASP A 67 8.65 -10.31 -3.36
CA ASP A 67 7.58 -11.15 -3.89
C ASP A 67 6.50 -10.29 -4.58
N GLY A 68 6.67 -8.97 -4.60
CA GLY A 68 5.77 -8.01 -5.22
C GLY A 68 4.55 -7.71 -4.36
N ASN A 69 4.53 -8.04 -3.07
CA ASN A 69 3.42 -7.72 -2.19
C ASN A 69 3.53 -6.28 -1.69
N LEU A 70 2.38 -5.60 -1.69
CA LEU A 70 2.26 -4.23 -1.22
C LEU A 70 1.80 -4.20 0.25
N HIS A 71 2.60 -3.57 1.10
CA HIS A 71 2.28 -3.33 2.50
C HIS A 71 2.17 -1.82 2.75
N ARG A 72 1.10 -1.38 3.41
CA ARG A 72 0.83 0.04 3.64
C ARG A 72 0.49 0.28 5.09
N PHE A 73 1.34 1.05 5.77
CA PHE A 73 1.13 1.47 7.16
C PHE A 73 0.91 2.98 7.20
N ALA A 74 -0.06 3.45 7.99
CA ALA A 74 -0.39 4.87 8.12
C ALA A 74 -0.59 5.29 9.58
N GLY A 75 -0.65 6.60 9.81
CA GLY A 75 -0.85 7.19 11.15
C GLY A 75 0.43 7.78 11.76
N PHE A 76 1.49 7.92 10.95
CA PHE A 76 2.71 8.55 11.42
C PHE A 76 2.55 10.07 11.50
N LYS A 77 3.21 10.66 12.50
CA LYS A 77 3.29 12.11 12.69
C LYS A 77 4.31 12.71 11.72
N ASP A 78 4.16 13.99 11.38
CA ASP A 78 5.05 14.69 10.43
C ASP A 78 6.55 14.57 10.78
N GLY A 79 6.88 14.57 12.09
CA GLY A 79 8.27 14.46 12.57
C GLY A 79 8.91 13.08 12.45
N GLU A 80 8.15 12.02 12.11
CA GLU A 80 8.69 10.65 12.05
C GLU A 80 9.38 10.32 10.73
N ARG A 81 9.18 11.13 9.68
CA ARG A 81 9.71 10.85 8.34
C ARG A 81 11.22 10.68 8.33
N GLU A 82 11.97 11.62 8.91
CA GLU A 82 13.44 11.57 8.91
C GLU A 82 13.98 10.38 9.72
N ARG A 83 13.31 10.07 10.85
CA ARG A 83 13.66 8.93 11.69
C ARG A 83 13.48 7.60 10.95
N LEU A 84 12.36 7.44 10.26
CA LEU A 84 12.08 6.27 9.42
C LEU A 84 13.04 6.19 8.23
N ALA A 85 13.32 7.30 7.55
CA ALA A 85 14.26 7.34 6.43
C ALA A 85 15.67 6.89 6.85
N ASN A 86 16.17 7.40 7.97
CA ASN A 86 17.46 7.01 8.52
C ASN A 86 17.49 5.52 8.89
N PHE A 87 16.41 5.01 9.49
CA PHE A 87 16.29 3.59 9.83
C PHE A 87 16.37 2.69 8.58
N PHE A 88 15.56 2.94 7.54
CA PHE A 88 15.59 2.14 6.31
C PHE A 88 16.93 2.24 5.57
N SER A 89 17.57 3.43 5.56
CA SER A 89 18.90 3.61 4.96
C SER A 89 19.99 2.82 5.71
N GLN A 90 19.94 2.80 7.04
CA GLN A 90 20.94 2.07 7.84
C GLN A 90 20.74 0.56 7.76
N THR A 91 19.50 0.10 7.91
CA THR A 91 19.17 -1.32 8.09
C THR A 91 19.10 -2.09 6.77
N CYS A 92 18.36 -1.61 5.76
CA CYS A 92 18.18 -2.33 4.49
C CYS A 92 18.79 -1.62 3.27
N LYS A 93 19.54 -0.53 3.48
CA LYS A 93 20.18 0.27 2.42
C LYS A 93 19.18 0.79 1.39
N LYS A 94 17.99 1.18 1.85
CA LYS A 94 16.93 1.74 1.01
C LYS A 94 16.67 3.20 1.34
N ASP A 95 16.62 4.02 0.29
CA ASP A 95 16.21 5.41 0.41
C ASP A 95 14.68 5.50 0.46
N MET A 96 14.14 6.14 1.49
CA MET A 96 12.70 6.38 1.60
C MET A 96 12.30 7.64 0.82
N LEU A 97 11.99 7.45 -0.46
CA LEU A 97 11.56 8.53 -1.34
C LEU A 97 10.10 8.94 -1.09
N ASN A 98 9.80 10.21 -1.31
CA ASN A 98 8.41 10.67 -1.30
C ASN A 98 7.69 10.17 -2.56
N ARG A 99 6.45 9.71 -2.38
CA ARG A 99 5.54 9.37 -3.47
C ARG A 99 4.25 10.17 -3.33
N GLU A 100 3.94 10.95 -4.35
CA GLU A 100 2.71 11.74 -4.41
C GLU A 100 1.68 11.02 -5.27
N LEU A 101 0.44 10.97 -4.78
CA LEU A 101 -0.69 10.46 -5.55
C LEU A 101 -1.37 11.60 -6.32
N SER A 102 -1.96 11.27 -7.47
CA SER A 102 -2.70 12.24 -8.27
C SER A 102 -4.02 12.61 -7.61
N VAL A 103 -4.21 13.91 -7.34
CA VAL A 103 -5.45 14.48 -6.76
C VAL A 103 -6.29 15.23 -7.79
N LYS A 104 -6.03 15.02 -9.08
CA LYS A 104 -6.71 15.75 -10.17
C LYS A 104 -8.18 15.37 -10.36
N GLY A 105 -8.60 14.20 -9.88
CA GLY A 105 -9.95 13.68 -10.04
C GLY A 105 -10.31 13.24 -11.47
N TRP A 106 -9.33 13.13 -12.37
CA TRP A 106 -9.57 12.63 -13.73
C TRP A 106 -9.73 11.11 -13.73
N ASN A 107 -10.60 10.62 -14.60
CA ASN A 107 -10.91 9.20 -14.77
C ASN A 107 -10.31 8.61 -16.05
N TRP A 108 -9.38 9.30 -16.69
CA TRP A 108 -8.62 8.80 -17.85
C TRP A 108 -7.12 8.81 -17.53
N GLY A 109 -6.42 7.82 -18.06
CA GLY A 109 -5.05 7.55 -17.68
C GLY A 109 -4.53 6.26 -18.29
N THR A 110 -3.39 5.81 -17.77
CA THR A 110 -2.73 4.57 -18.20
C THR A 110 -2.74 3.57 -17.05
N VAL A 111 -3.04 2.32 -17.36
CA VAL A 111 -2.87 1.22 -16.39
C VAL A 111 -1.45 0.68 -16.51
N ASN A 112 -0.71 0.69 -15.40
CA ASN A 112 0.63 0.15 -15.29
C ASN A 112 0.63 -1.01 -14.28
N PHE A 113 1.56 -1.95 -14.43
CA PHE A 113 1.74 -3.05 -13.49
C PHE A 113 3.15 -2.99 -12.91
N ASP A 114 3.23 -2.97 -11.58
CA ASP A 114 4.48 -3.03 -10.81
C ASP A 114 4.39 -4.20 -9.83
N GLY A 115 5.15 -5.26 -10.10
CA GLY A 115 5.01 -6.54 -9.41
C GLY A 115 3.58 -7.08 -9.49
N SER A 116 2.97 -7.33 -8.32
CA SER A 116 1.59 -7.81 -8.20
C SER A 116 0.56 -6.68 -7.95
N VAL A 117 0.87 -5.45 -8.38
CA VAL A 117 0.00 -4.29 -8.18
C VAL A 117 -0.35 -3.63 -9.50
N LEU A 118 -1.63 -3.34 -9.67
CA LEU A 118 -2.14 -2.47 -10.73
C LEU A 118 -2.11 -1.02 -10.25
N GLY A 119 -1.42 -0.14 -10.97
CA GLY A 119 -1.44 1.32 -10.79
C GLY A 119 -2.21 2.01 -11.91
N PHE A 120 -3.05 2.99 -11.56
CA PHE A 120 -3.76 3.82 -12.53
C PHE A 120 -3.14 5.23 -12.57
N GLU A 121 -2.28 5.48 -13.55
CA GLU A 121 -1.53 6.73 -13.69
C GLU A 121 -2.38 7.81 -14.37
N VAL A 122 -2.42 9.00 -13.76
CA VAL A 122 -3.21 10.13 -14.28
C VAL A 122 -2.32 11.33 -14.58
N GLY A 123 -2.18 11.65 -15.87
CA GLY A 123 -1.54 12.87 -16.34
C GLY A 123 -0.04 12.94 -16.07
N GLY A 124 0.67 11.82 -16.20
CA GLY A 124 2.13 11.75 -16.32
C GLY A 124 2.92 12.09 -15.06
N LYS A 125 2.28 12.18 -13.89
CA LYS A 125 2.90 12.66 -12.65
C LYS A 125 2.72 11.76 -11.43
N GLY A 126 1.89 10.72 -11.53
CA GLY A 126 1.66 9.78 -10.44
C GLY A 126 0.34 9.04 -10.56
N ASP A 127 0.23 7.96 -9.79
CA ASP A 127 -0.97 7.13 -9.74
C ASP A 127 -2.08 7.83 -8.96
N ALA A 128 -3.31 7.73 -9.48
CA ALA A 128 -4.50 8.11 -8.72
C ALA A 128 -4.80 7.05 -7.64
N PHE A 129 -4.59 5.78 -7.97
CA PHE A 129 -4.77 4.67 -7.03
C PHE A 129 -3.96 3.44 -7.45
N GLU A 130 -3.89 2.49 -6.52
CA GLU A 130 -3.24 1.20 -6.68
C GLU A 130 -4.10 0.09 -6.10
N ILE A 131 -4.13 -1.04 -6.81
CA ILE A 131 -4.88 -2.24 -6.43
C ILE A 131 -3.91 -3.43 -6.39
N PRO A 132 -3.63 -3.99 -5.21
CA PRO A 132 -2.98 -5.29 -5.11
C PRO A 132 -3.81 -6.34 -5.83
N LEU A 133 -3.21 -7.06 -6.77
CA LEU A 133 -3.89 -8.07 -7.57
C LEU A 133 -4.38 -9.24 -6.71
N GLN A 134 -3.72 -9.51 -5.58
CA GLN A 134 -4.19 -10.48 -4.58
C GLN A 134 -5.55 -10.15 -3.97
N TYR A 135 -6.04 -8.91 -4.11
CA TYR A 135 -7.38 -8.51 -3.64
C TYR A 135 -8.45 -8.68 -4.72
N VAL A 136 -8.06 -8.82 -5.98
CA VAL A 136 -8.97 -9.07 -7.09
C VAL A 136 -9.43 -10.52 -7.04
N ASN A 137 -10.75 -10.73 -6.92
CA ASN A 137 -11.35 -12.05 -6.93
C ASN A 137 -11.51 -12.60 -8.34
N GLN A 138 -12.00 -11.76 -9.26
CA GLN A 138 -12.23 -12.14 -10.64
C GLN A 138 -11.91 -10.97 -11.58
N CYS A 139 -11.38 -11.29 -12.76
CA CYS A 139 -11.17 -10.34 -13.84
C CYS A 139 -11.94 -10.83 -15.07
N ILE A 140 -12.90 -10.03 -15.54
CA ILE A 140 -13.73 -10.34 -16.71
C ILE A 140 -13.37 -9.36 -17.83
N THR A 141 -12.99 -9.89 -18.98
CA THR A 141 -12.67 -9.11 -20.16
C THR A 141 -13.88 -9.04 -21.10
N GLY A 142 -14.22 -7.83 -21.52
CA GLY A 142 -15.15 -7.53 -22.59
C GLY A 142 -14.43 -7.01 -23.83
N ARG A 143 -15.18 -6.54 -24.83
CA ARG A 143 -14.60 -6.02 -26.08
C ARG A 143 -13.74 -4.75 -25.84
N ASN A 144 -14.28 -3.80 -25.09
CA ASN A 144 -13.66 -2.49 -24.79
C ASN A 144 -13.71 -2.19 -23.28
N GLU A 145 -13.84 -3.23 -22.46
CA GLU A 145 -14.04 -3.10 -21.01
C GLU A 145 -13.30 -4.21 -20.29
N VAL A 146 -12.74 -3.90 -19.13
CA VAL A 146 -12.26 -4.90 -18.17
C VAL A 146 -12.91 -4.62 -16.83
N THR A 147 -13.52 -5.66 -16.27
CA THR A 147 -14.18 -5.63 -14.96
C THR A 147 -13.34 -6.38 -13.95
N LEU A 148 -12.99 -5.71 -12.85
CA LEU A 148 -12.37 -6.30 -11.67
C LEU A 148 -13.43 -6.44 -10.58
N GLU A 149 -13.61 -7.65 -10.07
CA GLU A 149 -14.52 -7.95 -8.97
C GLU A 149 -13.73 -8.26 -7.69
N PHE A 150 -14.28 -7.84 -6.56
CA PHE A 150 -13.64 -7.97 -5.24
C PHE A 150 -14.58 -8.67 -4.28
N ASN A 151 -14.02 -9.55 -3.44
CA ASN A 151 -14.77 -10.11 -2.33
C ASN A 151 -15.03 -9.03 -1.27
N LEU A 152 -16.23 -9.02 -0.70
CA LEU A 152 -16.57 -8.14 0.41
C LEU A 152 -15.65 -8.42 1.61
N ASN A 153 -15.35 -7.37 2.35
CA ASN A 153 -14.67 -7.38 3.63
C ASN A 153 -15.69 -6.98 4.70
N GLU A 154 -16.13 -7.94 5.50
CA GLU A 154 -17.15 -7.74 6.54
C GLU A 154 -16.70 -6.74 7.62
N ASP A 155 -15.39 -6.57 7.77
CA ASP A 155 -14.83 -5.61 8.72
C ASP A 155 -14.59 -4.21 8.11
N ALA A 156 -14.86 -4.02 6.83
CA ALA A 156 -14.79 -2.71 6.18
C ALA A 156 -16.17 -2.02 6.22
N ALA A 157 -16.20 -0.77 6.70
CA ALA A 157 -17.43 0.02 6.74
C ALA A 157 -18.00 0.33 5.34
N VAL A 158 -17.11 0.45 4.34
CA VAL A 158 -17.47 0.64 2.93
C VAL A 158 -16.65 -0.35 2.10
N ASN A 159 -17.32 -1.02 1.17
CA ASN A 159 -16.71 -2.04 0.34
C ASN A 159 -16.67 -1.61 -1.13
N LEU A 160 -15.51 -1.74 -1.76
CA LEU A 160 -15.38 -1.73 -3.21
C LEU A 160 -15.71 -3.14 -3.70
N SER A 161 -16.82 -3.32 -4.40
CA SER A 161 -17.26 -4.62 -4.93
C SER A 161 -16.79 -4.86 -6.36
N GLU A 162 -16.79 -3.81 -7.18
CA GLU A 162 -16.51 -3.90 -8.61
C GLU A 162 -15.85 -2.61 -9.10
N LEU A 163 -14.90 -2.74 -10.02
CA LEU A 163 -14.30 -1.63 -10.76
C LEU A 163 -14.22 -1.99 -12.25
N ARG A 164 -14.68 -1.07 -13.11
CA ARG A 164 -14.63 -1.28 -14.57
C ARG A 164 -13.78 -0.23 -15.24
N PHE A 165 -12.90 -0.67 -16.13
CA PHE A 165 -12.08 0.17 -16.98
C PHE A 165 -12.58 0.08 -18.42
N HIS A 166 -12.75 1.23 -19.06
CA HIS A 166 -12.83 1.27 -20.51
C HIS A 166 -11.44 1.09 -21.12
N ILE A 167 -11.28 0.15 -22.05
CA ILE A 167 -10.07 -0.03 -22.84
C ILE A 167 -10.36 0.45 -24.26
N PRO A 168 -9.74 1.54 -24.71
CA PRO A 168 -9.87 2.01 -26.09
C PRO A 168 -9.40 0.91 -27.05
N THR A 169 -10.18 0.64 -28.09
CA THR A 169 -9.69 -0.13 -29.24
C THR A 169 -8.73 0.74 -30.03
N SER A 170 -7.51 0.24 -30.21
CA SER A 170 -6.49 0.84 -31.09
C SER A 170 -7.03 1.16 -32.48
#